data_AF-A0AA88IB44-F1
#
_entry.id   AF-A0AA88IB44-F1
#
_cell.length_a   1.000
_cell.length_b   1.000
_cell.length_c   1.000
_cell.angle_alpha   90.00
_cell.angle_beta   90.00
_cell.angle_gamma   90.00
#
_symmetry.space_group_name_H-M   'P 1'
#
loop_
_entity.id
_entity.type
_entity.pdbx_description
1 polymer ?
#
loop_
_entity_poly.entity_id
_entity_poly.type
_entity_poly.pdbx_seq_one_letter_code
_entity_poly.pdbx_strand_id
1 'polypeptide(L)'
;AYTKENMQDQAKLHAFDGAYVADTAMRELGDMFGRRKEAVQALAKHAEQVAATYSHKYELEHEDLRYVNVKHIGRHKKELEMESNMHPVTKITNISLEYSEKFKRPVNFSLSGVHIPLDVYEGYTEVLNALNWTEKLDSVFKRNHRQDPSIYWQYFASSHGLLRIHPAFRWTTAAHVPDLYDARKRLWFAQTLSSPKDIIILLDVSGSIHGPSFEIMKITVKTILGTLGENDFFNVAQFTMNATWLVPCFSSLVQATSANKQIFHEAIDLLTPGDKEHYGNALKFAYESFISYRRKNYLYDGAGCNRAIFLLSDGGTQHPTEIMKKYSEDPRTSDIRVFTIAVGPHPIPTVNLRQIACLGKGHFSAIMTIGAIRGKAQVLIQLLKAFHNYN
;
A
#
# COMPACT_ATOMS: atom_id res chain seq x y z
N ALA A 1 37.65 45.55 -25.00
CA ALA A 1 37.58 44.55 -26.08
C ALA A 1 38.14 43.24 -25.54
N TYR A 2 37.28 42.34 -25.06
CA TYR A 2 37.65 40.95 -24.82
C TYR A 2 37.52 40.24 -26.17
N THR A 3 38.64 40.09 -26.88
CA THR A 3 38.68 39.47 -28.19
C THR A 3 38.38 37.97 -28.06
N LYS A 4 37.49 37.49 -28.94
CA LYS A 4 37.10 36.08 -29.10
C LYS A 4 38.28 35.09 -29.33
N GLU A 5 39.47 35.60 -29.60
CA GLU A 5 40.65 34.82 -30.00
C GLU A 5 41.30 34.03 -28.85
N ASN A 6 41.11 34.42 -27.58
CA ASN A 6 41.75 33.71 -26.45
C ASN A 6 40.94 32.52 -25.88
N MET A 7 39.75 32.22 -26.41
CA MET A 7 38.94 31.08 -25.94
C MET A 7 39.15 29.79 -26.74
N GLN A 8 39.78 29.85 -27.92
CA GLN A 8 39.91 28.67 -28.80
C GLN A 8 41.05 27.72 -28.38
N ASP A 9 42.10 28.21 -27.70
CA ASP A 9 43.26 27.39 -27.33
C ASP A 9 43.11 26.64 -25.99
N GLN A 10 42.04 26.85 -25.22
CA GLN A 10 41.81 26.17 -23.94
C GLN A 10 40.68 25.13 -23.96
N ALA A 11 39.96 24.97 -25.08
CA ALA A 11 38.86 24.03 -25.19
C ALA A 11 39.15 22.97 -26.26
N LYS A 12 39.31 21.71 -25.84
CA LYS A 12 39.42 20.57 -26.76
C LYS A 12 38.02 20.04 -27.10
N LEU A 13 37.67 20.07 -28.38
CA LEU A 13 36.50 19.39 -28.91
C LEU A 13 36.77 17.88 -28.94
N HIS A 14 36.05 17.13 -28.11
CA HIS A 14 36.00 15.69 -28.17
C HIS A 14 34.74 15.25 -28.93
N ALA A 15 34.89 14.27 -29.82
CA ALA A 15 33.74 13.64 -30.47
C ALA A 15 32.87 12.95 -29.40
N PHE A 16 31.56 13.24 -29.39
CA PHE A 16 30.61 12.65 -28.47
C PHE A 16 29.99 11.39 -29.09
N ASP A 17 30.41 10.22 -28.63
CA ASP A 17 29.82 8.95 -29.02
C ASP A 17 28.66 8.60 -28.09
N GLY A 18 27.43 8.86 -28.54
CA GLY A 18 26.22 8.58 -27.78
C GLY A 18 26.02 7.08 -27.51
N ALA A 19 26.47 6.19 -28.40
CA ALA A 19 26.34 4.74 -28.22
C ALA A 19 27.28 4.25 -27.12
N TYR A 20 28.53 4.72 -27.12
CA TYR A 20 29.49 4.44 -26.06
C TYR A 20 29.00 4.91 -24.69
N VAL A 21 28.45 6.13 -24.61
CA VAL A 21 27.91 6.69 -23.36
C VAL A 21 26.71 5.87 -22.87
N ALA A 22 25.78 5.51 -23.77
CA ALA A 22 24.62 4.71 -23.42
C ALA A 22 25.01 3.32 -22.91
N ASP A 23 25.94 2.64 -23.58
CA ASP A 23 26.42 1.32 -23.19
C ASP A 23 27.17 1.36 -21.85
N THR A 24 28.02 2.37 -21.64
CA THR A 24 28.70 2.59 -20.36
C THR A 24 27.67 2.80 -19.24
N ALA A 25 26.67 3.66 -19.45
CA ALA A 25 25.61 3.91 -18.47
C ALA A 25 24.79 2.63 -18.19
N MET A 26 24.47 1.84 -19.22
CA MET A 26 23.76 0.57 -19.05
C MET A 26 24.54 -0.41 -18.17
N ARG A 27 25.85 -0.55 -18.39
CA ARG A 27 26.71 -1.43 -17.58
C ARG A 27 26.80 -0.94 -16.13
N GLU A 28 27.07 0.34 -15.91
CA GLU A 28 27.17 0.91 -14.56
C GLU A 28 25.85 0.80 -13.78
N LEU A 29 24.72 1.06 -14.45
CA LEU A 29 23.40 0.88 -13.85
C LEU A 29 23.13 -0.61 -13.57
N GLY A 30 23.48 -1.50 -14.49
CA GLY A 30 23.38 -2.94 -14.33
C GLY A 30 24.13 -3.43 -13.08
N ASP A 31 25.39 -3.01 -12.91
CA ASP A 31 26.21 -3.37 -11.75
C ASP A 31 25.67 -2.77 -10.45
N MET A 32 25.17 -1.53 -10.49
CA MET A 32 24.51 -0.90 -9.34
C MET A 32 23.25 -1.66 -8.93
N PHE A 33 22.37 -2.00 -9.87
CA PHE A 33 21.15 -2.77 -9.57
C PHE A 33 21.46 -4.20 -9.13
N GLY A 34 22.51 -4.83 -9.70
CA GLY A 34 23.00 -6.14 -9.30
C GLY A 34 23.40 -6.17 -7.82
N ARG A 35 24.28 -5.27 -7.39
CA ARG A 35 24.73 -5.18 -5.99
C ARG A 35 23.59 -4.89 -5.01
N ARG A 36 22.64 -4.02 -5.40
CA ARG A 36 21.45 -3.72 -4.59
C ARG A 36 20.51 -4.93 -4.47
N LYS A 37 20.33 -5.68 -5.56
CA LYS A 37 19.55 -6.93 -5.54
C LYS A 37 20.16 -7.94 -4.58
N GLU A 38 21.48 -8.14 -4.63
CA GLU A 38 22.19 -9.04 -3.72
C GLU A 38 22.02 -8.63 -2.25
N ALA A 39 22.13 -7.33 -1.95
CA ALA A 39 21.93 -6.80 -0.59
C ALA A 39 20.52 -7.09 -0.06
N VAL A 40 19.48 -6.90 -0.89
CA VAL A 40 18.08 -7.21 -0.54
C VAL A 40 17.88 -8.71 -0.37
N GLN A 41 18.43 -9.54 -1.25
CA GLN A 41 18.35 -11.01 -1.14
C GLN A 41 19.03 -11.53 0.13
N ALA A 42 20.20 -10.99 0.48
CA ALA A 42 20.90 -11.35 1.71
C ALA A 42 20.09 -10.98 2.96
N LEU A 43 19.41 -9.82 2.94
CA LEU A 43 18.53 -9.40 4.03
C LEU A 43 17.28 -10.28 4.13
N ALA A 44 16.62 -10.56 3.01
CA ALA A 44 15.42 -11.41 2.96
C ALA A 44 15.72 -12.84 3.46
N LYS A 45 16.77 -13.47 2.94
CA LYS A 45 17.20 -14.82 3.35
C LYS A 45 17.49 -14.87 4.85
N HIS A 46 18.18 -13.87 5.40
CA HIS A 46 18.48 -13.84 6.82
C HIS A 46 17.22 -13.59 7.67
N ALA A 47 16.32 -12.71 7.21
CA ALA A 47 15.05 -12.47 7.89
C ALA A 47 14.19 -13.74 7.96
N GLU A 48 14.09 -14.50 6.87
CA GLU A 48 13.38 -15.78 6.84
C GLU A 48 14.01 -16.80 7.79
N GLN A 49 15.35 -16.93 7.80
CA GLN A 49 16.05 -17.84 8.70
C GLN A 49 15.83 -17.49 10.18
N VAL A 50 15.95 -16.21 10.54
CA VAL A 50 15.75 -15.76 11.91
C VAL A 50 14.29 -15.94 12.30
N ALA A 51 13.33 -15.57 11.45
CA ALA A 51 11.91 -15.74 11.73
C ALA A 51 11.52 -17.21 11.91
N ALA A 52 12.08 -18.12 11.08
CA ALA A 52 11.80 -19.55 11.16
C ALA A 52 12.37 -20.24 12.42
N THR A 53 13.48 -19.72 12.95
CA THR A 53 14.13 -20.28 14.15
C THR A 53 13.73 -19.59 15.45
N TYR A 54 12.98 -18.49 15.35
CA TYR A 54 12.56 -17.70 16.50
C TYR A 54 11.36 -18.33 17.22
N SER A 55 11.55 -18.68 18.49
CA SER A 55 10.47 -19.12 19.36
C SER A 55 9.66 -17.92 19.86
N HIS A 56 8.36 -17.94 19.59
CA HIS A 56 7.44 -16.90 20.06
C HIS A 56 7.41 -16.84 21.59
N LYS A 57 7.65 -15.65 22.16
CA LYS A 57 7.72 -15.41 23.60
C LYS A 57 6.45 -14.69 24.05
N TYR A 58 5.61 -15.37 24.83
CA TYR A 58 4.35 -14.80 25.32
C TYR A 58 4.53 -13.87 26.53
N GLU A 59 5.57 -14.10 27.33
CA GLU A 59 5.89 -13.35 28.55
C GLU A 59 6.87 -12.19 28.30
N LEU A 60 7.10 -11.83 27.03
CA LEU A 60 8.04 -10.78 26.68
C LEU A 60 7.45 -9.42 27.07
N GLU A 61 8.18 -8.65 27.88
CA GLU A 61 7.78 -7.31 28.29
C GLU A 61 8.61 -6.23 27.58
N HIS A 62 8.21 -4.96 27.71
CA HIS A 62 8.95 -3.85 27.09
C HIS A 62 10.34 -3.69 27.70
N GLU A 63 10.47 -4.00 28.98
CA GLU A 63 11.67 -3.89 29.79
C GLU A 63 12.78 -4.83 29.30
N ASP A 64 12.40 -5.94 28.68
CA ASP A 64 13.33 -6.94 28.11
C ASP A 64 13.97 -6.47 26.81
N LEU A 65 13.40 -5.46 26.15
CA LEU A 65 13.78 -5.06 24.80
C LEU A 65 14.58 -3.76 24.79
N ARG A 66 15.75 -3.82 24.12
CA ARG A 66 16.58 -2.65 23.86
C ARG A 66 16.56 -2.31 22.38
N TYR A 67 15.96 -1.18 22.03
CA TYR A 67 15.92 -0.70 20.65
C TYR A 67 15.88 0.83 20.58
N VAL A 68 16.24 1.38 19.42
CA VAL A 68 16.16 2.81 19.14
C VAL A 68 14.80 3.12 18.53
N ASN A 69 13.91 3.79 19.26
CA ASN A 69 12.69 4.33 18.67
C ASN A 69 13.01 5.67 17.98
N VAL A 70 12.87 5.74 16.66
CA VAL A 70 13.32 6.91 15.88
C VAL A 70 12.59 8.19 16.22
N LYS A 71 11.37 8.10 16.77
CA LYS A 71 10.57 9.26 17.18
C LYS A 71 11.07 9.88 18.49
N HIS A 72 11.83 9.12 19.28
CA HIS A 72 12.23 9.47 20.64
C HIS A 72 13.71 9.91 20.73
N ILE A 73 14.47 9.82 19.64
CA ILE A 73 15.89 10.22 19.61
C ILE A 73 16.02 11.70 19.97
N GLY A 74 16.82 12.01 21.01
CA GLY A 74 17.07 13.38 21.46
C GLY A 74 15.87 14.07 22.13
N ARG A 75 14.85 13.31 22.58
CA ARG A 75 13.80 13.81 23.48
C ARG A 75 14.18 13.55 24.93
N HIS A 76 13.82 14.47 25.83
CA HIS A 76 14.13 14.31 27.26
C HIS A 76 13.23 13.25 27.89
N LYS A 77 13.79 12.47 28.83
CA LYS A 77 13.07 11.38 29.52
C LYS A 77 11.75 11.85 30.15
N LYS A 78 11.73 13.05 30.73
CA LYS A 78 10.54 13.69 31.32
C LYS A 78 9.43 13.97 30.29
N GLU A 79 9.77 14.36 29.07
CA GLU A 79 8.80 14.60 27.99
C GLU A 79 8.15 13.28 27.54
N LEU A 80 8.94 12.20 27.50
CA LEU A 80 8.47 10.87 27.14
C LEU A 80 7.58 10.27 28.23
N GLU A 81 7.96 10.42 29.50
CA GLU A 81 7.17 9.94 30.67
C GLU A 81 5.84 10.69 30.83
N MET A 82 5.72 11.94 30.35
CA MET A 82 4.46 12.70 30.34
C MET A 82 3.54 12.33 29.16
N GLU A 83 4.09 11.91 28.01
CA GLU A 83 3.31 11.45 26.85
C GLU A 83 2.90 9.97 26.96
N SER A 84 3.71 9.13 27.64
CA SER A 84 3.38 7.72 27.89
C SER A 84 2.86 7.52 29.32
N ASN A 85 1.54 7.46 29.48
CA ASN A 85 0.91 6.98 30.72
C ASN A 85 1.19 5.49 31.03
N MET A 86 2.17 4.86 30.38
CA MET A 86 2.45 3.42 30.53
C MET A 86 3.90 3.10 30.14
N HIS A 87 4.67 2.66 31.13
CA HIS A 87 5.96 1.93 31.08
C HIS A 87 7.29 2.73 31.02
N PRO A 88 8.26 2.36 31.88
CA PRO A 88 9.58 2.97 31.91
C PRO A 88 10.35 2.75 30.59
N VAL A 89 10.91 3.84 30.08
CA VAL A 89 11.61 3.91 28.79
C VAL A 89 12.90 3.07 28.82
N THR A 90 12.85 1.82 28.32
CA THR A 90 14.02 1.01 27.89
C THR A 90 14.52 1.37 26.49
N LYS A 91 13.98 2.44 25.90
CA LYS A 91 14.34 2.94 24.58
C LYS A 91 15.71 3.63 24.65
N ILE A 92 16.59 3.31 23.71
CA ILE A 92 17.85 4.03 23.54
C ILE A 92 17.52 5.40 22.92
N THR A 93 17.38 6.42 23.77
CA THR A 93 17.01 7.78 23.35
C THR A 93 18.22 8.66 23.09
N ASN A 94 19.34 8.38 23.76
CA ASN A 94 20.57 9.14 23.65
C ASN A 94 21.58 8.39 22.77
N ILE A 95 21.47 8.60 21.46
CA ILE A 95 22.44 8.12 20.47
C ILE A 95 23.14 9.31 19.83
N SER A 96 24.45 9.17 19.60
CA SER A 96 25.18 10.15 18.77
C SER A 96 24.73 10.00 17.32
N LEU A 97 24.35 11.10 16.69
CA LEU A 97 24.05 11.18 15.27
C LEU A 97 25.09 12.07 14.60
N GLU A 98 25.60 11.66 13.44
CA GLU A 98 26.56 12.42 12.65
C GLU A 98 25.93 12.85 11.34
N TYR A 99 26.15 14.10 10.94
CA TYR A 99 25.60 14.61 9.67
C TYR A 99 26.20 13.84 8.50
N SER A 100 25.33 13.25 7.67
CA SER A 100 25.74 12.59 6.45
C SER A 100 25.31 13.41 5.24
N GLU A 101 26.29 13.81 4.43
CA GLU A 101 26.04 14.47 3.14
C GLU A 101 25.17 13.64 2.20
N LYS A 102 25.31 12.31 2.25
CA LYS A 102 24.53 11.40 1.43
C LYS A 102 23.04 11.43 1.80
N PHE A 103 22.73 11.40 3.09
CA PHE A 103 21.36 11.36 3.58
C PHE A 103 20.76 12.75 3.83
N LYS A 104 21.58 13.80 3.73
CA LYS A 104 21.23 15.21 4.02
C LYS A 104 20.59 15.37 5.40
N ARG A 105 21.04 14.55 6.37
CA ARG A 105 20.60 14.57 7.76
C ARG A 105 21.58 13.85 8.70
N PRO A 106 21.48 14.09 10.02
CA PRO A 106 22.18 13.30 11.03
C PRO A 106 21.71 11.85 11.07
N VAL A 107 22.65 10.91 11.03
CA VAL A 107 22.41 9.46 11.05
C VAL A 107 23.40 8.73 11.96
N ASN A 108 23.10 7.49 12.33
CA ASN A 108 23.99 6.60 13.06
C ASN A 108 24.10 5.25 12.34
N PHE A 109 25.29 4.95 11.81
CA PHE A 109 25.55 3.70 11.06
C PHE A 109 25.78 2.48 11.97
N SER A 110 25.97 2.69 13.27
CA SER A 110 26.18 1.62 14.25
C SER A 110 24.89 0.98 14.74
N LEU A 111 23.73 1.60 14.53
CA LEU A 111 22.43 1.13 15.00
C LEU A 111 21.39 1.24 13.88
N SER A 112 20.37 0.37 13.91
CA SER A 112 19.12 0.62 13.21
C SER A 112 18.12 1.35 14.12
N GLY A 113 17.19 2.06 13.50
CA GLY A 113 16.07 2.72 14.15
C GLY A 113 14.77 1.97 13.88
N VAL A 114 13.83 2.04 14.82
CA VAL A 114 12.49 1.48 14.70
C VAL A 114 11.45 2.58 14.73
N HIS A 115 10.57 2.58 13.74
CA HIS A 115 9.36 3.39 13.65
C HIS A 115 8.14 2.49 13.91
N ILE A 116 7.26 2.95 14.81
CA ILE A 116 5.98 2.31 15.10
C ILE A 116 4.85 3.30 14.80
N PRO A 117 3.87 2.96 13.95
CA PRO A 117 2.72 3.82 13.63
C PRO A 117 1.88 4.17 14.86
N LEU A 118 1.19 5.31 14.84
CA LEU A 118 0.35 5.77 15.96
C LEU A 118 -0.83 4.84 16.28
N ASP A 119 -1.33 4.10 15.28
CA ASP A 119 -2.44 3.16 15.40
C ASP A 119 -1.99 1.74 15.84
N VAL A 120 -0.71 1.55 16.16
CA VAL A 120 -0.14 0.28 16.62
C VAL A 120 0.31 0.43 18.08
N TYR A 121 -0.27 -0.37 18.97
CA TYR A 121 0.16 -0.42 20.37
C TYR A 121 1.47 -1.19 20.49
N GLU A 122 2.50 -0.55 21.05
CA GLU A 122 3.85 -1.12 21.16
C GLU A 122 3.89 -2.38 22.05
N GLY A 123 2.96 -2.50 23.01
CA GLY A 123 2.90 -3.60 23.96
C GLY A 123 2.16 -4.85 23.50
N TYR A 124 1.67 -4.88 22.27
CA TYR A 124 1.14 -6.14 21.73
C TYR A 124 2.25 -7.17 21.61
N THR A 125 1.96 -8.40 22.04
CA THR A 125 2.91 -9.51 22.06
C THR A 125 3.54 -9.71 20.68
N GLU A 126 2.77 -9.57 19.61
CA GLU A 126 3.26 -9.69 18.23
C GLU A 126 4.26 -8.58 17.86
N VAL A 127 4.04 -7.36 18.36
CA VAL A 127 4.93 -6.21 18.13
C VAL A 127 6.22 -6.36 18.93
N LEU A 128 6.13 -6.78 20.19
CA LEU A 128 7.29 -7.06 21.06
C LEU A 128 8.16 -8.19 20.48
N ASN A 129 7.53 -9.27 20.01
CA ASN A 129 8.26 -10.35 19.34
C ASN A 129 8.90 -9.87 18.04
N ALA A 130 8.18 -9.06 17.23
CA ALA A 130 8.75 -8.47 16.02
C ALA A 130 9.95 -7.56 16.31
N LEU A 131 9.87 -6.72 17.35
CA LEU A 131 11.00 -5.92 17.83
C LEU A 131 12.21 -6.79 18.16
N ASN A 132 11.98 -7.88 18.90
CA ASN A 132 13.03 -8.77 19.38
C ASN A 132 13.76 -9.49 18.24
N TRP A 133 13.05 -10.25 17.40
CA TRP A 133 13.72 -11.06 16.38
C TRP A 133 14.34 -10.20 15.27
N THR A 134 13.73 -9.05 14.94
CA THR A 134 14.26 -8.17 13.88
C THR A 134 15.55 -7.46 14.26
N GLU A 135 15.96 -7.47 15.54
CA GLU A 135 17.26 -6.98 15.98
C GLU A 135 18.42 -7.69 15.28
N LYS A 136 18.25 -8.97 14.95
CA LYS A 136 19.26 -9.76 14.23
C LYS A 136 19.55 -9.24 12.82
N LEU A 137 18.63 -8.48 12.22
CA LEU A 137 18.82 -7.88 10.90
C LEU A 137 19.89 -6.78 10.89
N ASP A 138 20.22 -6.19 12.03
CA ASP A 138 21.23 -5.13 12.16
C ASP A 138 22.61 -5.56 11.64
N SER A 139 22.95 -6.83 11.83
CA SER A 139 24.20 -7.42 11.34
C SER A 139 24.28 -7.38 9.81
N VAL A 140 23.16 -7.66 9.13
CA VAL A 140 23.05 -7.66 7.67
C VAL A 140 23.03 -6.25 7.12
N PHE A 141 22.28 -5.33 7.75
CA PHE A 141 22.28 -3.92 7.35
C PHE A 141 23.70 -3.34 7.34
N LYS A 142 24.46 -3.58 8.42
CA LYS A 142 25.86 -3.13 8.54
C LYS A 142 26.76 -3.78 7.49
N ARG A 143 26.62 -5.09 7.27
CA ARG A 143 27.41 -5.83 6.27
C ARG A 143 27.15 -5.30 4.86
N ASN A 144 25.89 -5.14 4.48
CA ASN A 144 25.49 -4.61 3.18
C ASN A 144 26.07 -3.21 2.95
N HIS A 145 26.01 -2.33 3.96
CA HIS A 145 26.59 -0.98 3.85
C HIS A 145 28.12 -0.99 3.72
N ARG A 146 28.82 -1.90 4.42
CA ARG A 146 30.28 -2.07 4.27
C ARG A 146 30.67 -2.59 2.88
N GLN A 147 29.86 -3.49 2.32
CA GLN A 147 30.08 -4.05 0.99
C GLN A 147 29.76 -3.06 -0.13
N ASP A 148 28.70 -2.26 0.03
CA ASP A 148 28.33 -1.20 -0.90
C ASP A 148 27.95 0.09 -0.16
N PRO A 149 28.94 0.99 0.06
CA PRO A 149 28.70 2.30 0.67
C PRO A 149 27.75 3.20 -0.13
N SER A 150 27.42 2.86 -1.39
CA SER A 150 26.46 3.59 -2.22
C SER A 150 24.99 3.30 -1.85
N ILE A 151 24.71 2.29 -1.02
CA ILE A 151 23.35 1.97 -0.54
C ILE A 151 22.81 3.05 0.41
N TYR A 152 21.63 3.59 0.10
CA TYR A 152 20.89 4.54 0.93
C TYR A 152 20.19 3.82 2.10
N TRP A 153 18.90 4.06 2.31
CA TRP A 153 18.13 3.44 3.38
C TRP A 153 17.95 1.96 3.10
N GLN A 154 18.23 1.15 4.10
CA GLN A 154 17.85 -0.25 4.15
C GLN A 154 16.75 -0.40 5.19
N TYR A 155 15.71 -1.16 4.90
CA TYR A 155 14.60 -1.29 5.82
C TYR A 155 13.90 -2.64 5.72
N PHE A 156 13.29 -3.03 6.84
CA PHE A 156 12.39 -4.15 6.97
C PHE A 156 11.06 -3.63 7.55
N ALA A 157 9.94 -3.97 6.92
CA ALA A 157 8.62 -3.69 7.46
C ALA A 157 7.90 -4.99 7.80
N SER A 158 7.42 -5.05 9.04
CA SER A 158 6.60 -6.14 9.55
C SER A 158 5.15 -6.00 9.09
N SER A 159 4.47 -7.13 8.91
CA SER A 159 3.01 -7.18 8.75
C SER A 159 2.26 -6.57 9.94
N HIS A 160 2.90 -6.52 11.11
CA HIS A 160 2.38 -5.91 12.35
C HIS A 160 2.59 -4.38 12.43
N GLY A 161 3.19 -3.74 11.41
CA GLY A 161 3.28 -2.28 11.29
C GLY A 161 4.61 -1.67 11.69
N LEU A 162 5.46 -2.43 12.38
CA LEU A 162 6.82 -2.05 12.72
C LEU A 162 7.70 -1.86 11.47
N LEU A 163 8.41 -0.73 11.39
CA LEU A 163 9.44 -0.47 10.38
C LEU A 163 10.80 -0.34 11.06
N ARG A 164 11.74 -1.23 10.73
CA ARG A 164 13.15 -1.12 11.12
C ARG A 164 13.95 -0.55 9.95
N ILE A 165 14.74 0.49 10.18
CA ILE A 165 15.47 1.24 9.16
C ILE A 165 16.93 1.48 9.57
N HIS A 166 17.86 1.33 8.63
CA HIS A 166 19.29 1.57 8.81
C HIS A 166 19.80 2.54 7.73
N PRO A 167 20.70 3.49 8.08
CA PRO A 167 21.15 3.84 9.44
C PRO A 167 20.04 4.44 10.31
N ALA A 168 20.22 4.46 11.64
CA ALA A 168 19.25 5.11 12.54
C ALA A 168 19.28 6.63 12.35
N PHE A 169 18.11 7.28 12.42
CA PHE A 169 17.99 8.74 12.35
C PHE A 169 16.76 9.20 13.14
N ARG A 170 16.71 10.48 13.51
CA ARG A 170 15.55 11.06 14.19
C ARG A 170 14.39 11.26 13.22
N TRP A 171 13.25 10.62 13.50
CA TRP A 171 12.01 10.82 12.76
C TRP A 171 11.29 12.05 13.29
N THR A 172 11.10 13.05 12.43
CA THR A 172 10.48 14.33 12.78
C THR A 172 9.30 14.60 11.86
N THR A 173 8.18 15.01 12.43
CA THR A 173 7.08 15.65 11.69
C THR A 173 7.10 17.16 11.90
N ALA A 174 6.37 17.90 11.06
CA ALA A 174 6.15 19.32 11.30
C ALA A 174 5.45 19.51 12.66
N ALA A 175 5.71 20.66 13.31
CA ALA A 175 5.10 20.97 14.59
C ALA A 175 3.56 20.87 14.50
N HIS A 176 2.93 20.24 15.50
CA HIS A 176 1.49 20.00 15.58
C HIS A 176 0.90 19.10 14.47
N VAL A 177 1.73 18.48 13.63
CA VAL A 177 1.28 17.49 12.64
C VAL A 177 1.54 16.08 13.19
N PRO A 178 0.49 15.27 13.43
CA PRO A 178 0.66 13.90 13.89
C PRO A 178 1.34 13.04 12.82
N ASP A 179 2.18 12.12 13.26
CA ASP A 179 2.85 11.17 12.38
C ASP A 179 1.91 10.05 11.92
N LEU A 180 1.28 10.23 10.76
CA LEU A 180 0.40 9.25 10.15
C LEU A 180 1.14 8.22 9.28
N TYR A 181 2.48 8.14 9.39
CA TYR A 181 3.26 7.19 8.63
C TYR A 181 2.99 5.75 9.08
N ASP A 182 2.71 4.86 8.11
CA ASP A 182 2.66 3.41 8.30
C ASP A 182 3.28 2.76 7.07
N ALA A 183 4.29 1.92 7.26
CA ALA A 183 4.98 1.25 6.17
C ALA A 183 4.03 0.35 5.36
N ARG A 184 3.02 -0.24 6.03
CA ARG A 184 2.07 -1.16 5.39
C ARG A 184 1.16 -0.49 4.37
N LYS A 185 1.04 0.85 4.48
CA LYS A 185 0.22 1.70 3.62
C LYS A 185 1.04 2.31 2.46
N ARG A 186 2.34 2.00 2.35
CA ARG A 186 3.21 2.52 1.30
C ARG A 186 3.19 1.63 0.06
N LEU A 187 3.26 2.25 -1.12
CA LEU A 187 3.25 1.53 -2.40
C LEU A 187 4.35 0.48 -2.48
N TRP A 188 5.57 0.80 -2.04
CA TRP A 188 6.69 -0.15 -2.04
C TRP A 188 6.41 -1.41 -1.21
N PHE A 189 5.58 -1.34 -0.17
CA PHE A 189 5.17 -2.49 0.64
C PHE A 189 3.91 -3.17 0.07
N ALA A 190 2.97 -2.37 -0.45
CA ALA A 190 1.75 -2.91 -1.05
C ALA A 190 2.06 -3.76 -2.29
N GLN A 191 3.00 -3.31 -3.13
CA GLN A 191 3.43 -3.96 -4.36
C GLN A 191 4.18 -5.28 -4.13
N THR A 192 4.94 -5.42 -3.04
CA THR A 192 5.63 -6.69 -2.74
C THR A 192 4.68 -7.78 -2.31
N LEU A 193 3.46 -7.40 -2.00
CA LEU A 193 2.54 -8.25 -1.29
C LEU A 193 1.39 -8.72 -2.20
N SER A 194 1.03 -8.01 -3.27
CA SER A 194 0.00 -8.42 -4.23
C SER A 194 0.54 -8.30 -5.65
N SER A 195 0.20 -9.25 -6.53
CA SER A 195 0.46 -9.12 -7.96
C SER A 195 -0.43 -8.03 -8.59
N PRO A 196 -0.06 -7.51 -9.78
CA PRO A 196 -0.89 -6.61 -10.57
C PRO A 196 -2.34 -7.09 -10.67
N LYS A 197 -3.29 -6.17 -10.64
CA LYS A 197 -4.73 -6.52 -10.60
C LYS A 197 -5.60 -5.58 -11.40
N ASP A 198 -6.70 -6.14 -11.90
CA ASP A 198 -7.76 -5.49 -12.65
C ASP A 198 -9.00 -5.37 -11.76
N ILE A 199 -9.39 -4.14 -11.42
CA ILE A 199 -10.46 -3.88 -10.47
C ILE A 199 -11.61 -3.09 -11.11
N ILE A 200 -12.84 -3.60 -11.00
CA ILE A 200 -14.05 -2.81 -11.23
C ILE A 200 -14.66 -2.46 -9.89
N ILE A 201 -14.84 -1.17 -9.61
CA ILE A 201 -15.51 -0.69 -8.39
C ILE A 201 -16.94 -0.28 -8.75
N LEU A 202 -17.93 -0.92 -8.15
CA LEU A 202 -19.35 -0.63 -8.26
C LEU A 202 -19.80 0.18 -7.04
N LEU A 203 -20.29 1.39 -7.29
CA LEU A 203 -20.77 2.33 -6.27
C LEU A 203 -22.29 2.39 -6.29
N ASP A 204 -22.90 1.98 -5.17
CA ASP A 204 -24.31 2.22 -4.95
C ASP A 204 -24.54 3.72 -4.77
N VAL A 205 -25.33 4.31 -5.66
CA VAL A 205 -25.74 5.71 -5.57
C VAL A 205 -27.26 5.81 -5.44
N SER A 206 -27.90 4.80 -4.86
CA SER A 206 -29.33 4.81 -4.54
C SER A 206 -29.69 5.85 -3.48
N GLY A 207 -30.99 6.11 -3.31
CA GLY A 207 -31.46 7.03 -2.27
C GLY A 207 -31.16 6.60 -0.83
N SER A 208 -30.95 5.29 -0.56
CA SER A 208 -30.72 4.78 0.80
C SER A 208 -29.39 5.26 1.38
N ILE A 209 -28.35 5.35 0.55
CA ILE A 209 -27.00 5.66 1.00
C ILE A 209 -26.80 7.15 1.36
N HIS A 210 -27.82 7.99 1.21
CA HIS A 210 -27.73 9.44 1.45
C HIS A 210 -27.20 9.79 2.86
N GLY A 211 -26.54 10.94 2.98
CA GLY A 211 -26.01 11.44 4.25
C GLY A 211 -24.64 10.85 4.60
N PRO A 212 -24.37 10.50 5.88
CA PRO A 212 -23.03 10.07 6.33
C PRO A 212 -22.48 8.83 5.62
N SER A 213 -23.33 7.87 5.27
CA SER A 213 -22.93 6.64 4.55
C SER A 213 -22.33 6.97 3.18
N PHE A 214 -22.91 7.94 2.48
CA PHE A 214 -22.42 8.43 1.19
C PHE A 214 -21.02 9.03 1.29
N GLU A 215 -20.79 9.88 2.29
CA GLU A 215 -19.47 10.49 2.53
C GLU A 215 -18.42 9.44 2.91
N ILE A 216 -18.79 8.47 3.75
CA ILE A 216 -17.93 7.33 4.08
C ILE A 216 -17.61 6.52 2.83
N MET A 217 -18.58 6.29 1.94
CA MET A 217 -18.35 5.60 0.67
C MET A 217 -17.34 6.35 -0.19
N LYS A 218 -17.54 7.66 -0.43
CA LYS A 218 -16.63 8.49 -1.23
C LYS A 218 -15.20 8.40 -0.70
N ILE A 219 -15.01 8.59 0.61
CA ILE A 219 -13.68 8.51 1.24
C ILE A 219 -13.10 7.09 1.13
N THR A 220 -13.94 6.05 1.27
CA THR A 220 -13.52 4.64 1.14
C THR A 220 -12.99 4.34 -0.25
N VAL A 221 -13.73 4.70 -1.31
CA VAL A 221 -13.30 4.46 -2.70
C VAL A 221 -12.00 5.18 -3.00
N LYS A 222 -11.91 6.45 -2.62
CA LYS A 222 -10.68 7.25 -2.76
C LYS A 222 -9.49 6.61 -2.04
N THR A 223 -9.73 6.03 -0.86
CA THR A 223 -8.68 5.31 -0.11
C THR A 223 -8.27 4.02 -0.83
N ILE A 224 -9.22 3.26 -1.39
CA ILE A 224 -8.94 2.06 -2.19
C ILE A 224 -8.09 2.44 -3.42
N LEU A 225 -8.48 3.48 -4.17
CA LEU A 225 -7.71 3.97 -5.33
C LEU A 225 -6.29 4.39 -4.94
N GLY A 226 -6.13 5.06 -3.81
CA GLY A 226 -4.82 5.47 -3.28
C GLY A 226 -3.85 4.30 -3.03
N THR A 227 -4.37 3.07 -2.94
CA THR A 227 -3.55 1.87 -2.69
C THR A 227 -3.13 1.14 -3.95
N LEU A 228 -3.69 1.52 -5.11
CA LEU A 228 -3.33 0.96 -6.40
C LEU A 228 -2.00 1.56 -6.89
N GLY A 229 -1.08 0.68 -7.29
CA GLY A 229 0.18 1.03 -7.91
C GLY A 229 0.07 1.14 -9.43
N GLU A 230 1.11 1.63 -10.09
CA GLU A 230 1.08 1.90 -11.54
C GLU A 230 0.92 0.64 -12.41
N ASN A 231 1.19 -0.55 -11.87
CA ASN A 231 0.95 -1.81 -12.57
C ASN A 231 -0.49 -2.33 -12.44
N ASP A 232 -1.33 -1.66 -11.63
CA ASP A 232 -2.73 -2.02 -11.45
C ASP A 232 -3.61 -1.27 -12.45
N PHE A 233 -4.75 -1.87 -12.80
CA PHE A 233 -5.76 -1.25 -13.65
C PHE A 233 -7.10 -1.23 -12.93
N PHE A 234 -7.87 -0.18 -13.17
CA PHE A 234 -9.17 -0.02 -12.56
C PHE A 234 -10.16 0.73 -13.43
N ASN A 235 -11.45 0.58 -13.14
CA ASN A 235 -12.46 1.55 -13.52
C ASN A 235 -13.55 1.57 -12.44
N VAL A 236 -14.29 2.67 -12.36
CA VAL A 236 -15.34 2.90 -11.37
C VAL A 236 -16.66 3.08 -12.11
N ALA A 237 -17.68 2.34 -11.69
CA ALA A 237 -19.04 2.49 -12.18
C ALA A 237 -19.95 2.85 -11.01
N GLN A 238 -20.92 3.71 -11.29
CA GLN A 238 -22.03 3.99 -10.37
C GLN A 238 -23.26 3.20 -10.81
N PHE A 239 -24.12 2.84 -9.86
CA PHE A 239 -25.38 2.17 -10.19
C PHE A 239 -26.54 2.61 -9.30
N THR A 240 -27.70 2.69 -9.94
CA THR A 240 -29.03 2.67 -9.31
C THR A 240 -29.77 1.45 -9.86
N MET A 241 -30.75 1.64 -10.74
CA MET A 241 -31.40 0.56 -11.49
C MET A 241 -30.50 0.00 -12.59
N ASN A 242 -29.67 0.85 -13.19
CA ASN A 242 -28.68 0.49 -14.21
C ASN A 242 -27.30 0.94 -13.76
N ALA A 243 -26.26 0.27 -14.26
CA ALA A 243 -24.87 0.64 -14.01
C ALA A 243 -24.27 1.39 -15.21
N THR A 244 -23.47 2.41 -14.91
CA THR A 244 -22.76 3.22 -15.91
C THR A 244 -21.36 3.57 -15.41
N TRP A 245 -20.40 3.73 -16.32
CA TRP A 245 -19.06 4.21 -15.96
C TRP A 245 -19.15 5.61 -15.37
N LEU A 246 -18.45 5.82 -14.26
CA LEU A 246 -18.43 7.10 -13.55
C LEU A 246 -17.82 8.20 -14.41
N VAL A 247 -16.79 7.86 -15.18
CA VAL A 247 -16.11 8.77 -16.10
C VAL A 247 -16.41 8.30 -17.53
N PRO A 248 -17.32 8.98 -18.28
CA PRO A 248 -17.83 8.47 -19.56
C PRO A 248 -16.79 8.28 -20.66
N CYS A 249 -15.67 9.02 -20.62
CA CYS A 249 -14.59 8.86 -21.60
C CYS A 249 -13.80 7.56 -21.42
N PHE A 250 -13.86 6.94 -20.23
CA PHE A 250 -13.20 5.67 -19.96
C PHE A 250 -14.16 4.50 -20.16
N SER A 251 -14.16 3.96 -21.37
CA SER A 251 -14.94 2.79 -21.76
C SER A 251 -14.23 1.45 -21.52
N SER A 252 -13.01 1.48 -20.96
CA SER A 252 -12.21 0.31 -20.58
C SER A 252 -11.57 0.49 -19.19
N LEU A 253 -10.86 -0.53 -18.70
CA LEU A 253 -9.98 -0.35 -17.55
C LEU A 253 -8.88 0.66 -17.87
N VAL A 254 -8.49 1.46 -16.88
CA VAL A 254 -7.39 2.42 -17.01
C VAL A 254 -6.28 2.11 -16.02
N GLN A 255 -5.05 2.40 -16.42
CA GLN A 255 -3.89 2.23 -15.55
C GLN A 255 -3.99 3.17 -14.33
N ALA A 256 -3.63 2.68 -13.15
CA ALA A 256 -3.71 3.42 -11.89
C ALA A 256 -2.59 4.46 -11.67
N THR A 257 -2.34 5.28 -12.68
CA THR A 257 -1.43 6.43 -12.60
C THR A 257 -1.99 7.50 -11.67
N SER A 258 -1.11 8.35 -11.13
CA SER A 258 -1.53 9.49 -10.28
C SER A 258 -2.51 10.43 -10.99
N ALA A 259 -2.32 10.65 -12.30
CA ALA A 259 -3.21 11.48 -13.11
C ALA A 259 -4.60 10.84 -13.29
N ASN A 260 -4.67 9.56 -13.65
CA ASN A 260 -5.95 8.87 -13.81
C ASN A 260 -6.70 8.80 -12.49
N LYS A 261 -6.01 8.46 -11.39
CA LYS A 261 -6.62 8.44 -10.05
C LYS A 261 -7.24 9.80 -9.70
N GLN A 262 -6.55 10.90 -9.99
CA GLN A 262 -7.05 12.26 -9.72
C GLN A 262 -8.37 12.55 -10.45
N ILE A 263 -8.51 12.15 -11.72
CA ILE A 263 -9.76 12.31 -12.48
C ILE A 263 -10.92 11.59 -11.76
N PHE A 264 -10.69 10.35 -11.30
CA PHE A 264 -11.70 9.62 -10.54
C PHE A 264 -11.97 10.24 -9.16
N HIS A 265 -10.96 10.80 -8.47
CA HIS A 265 -11.17 11.51 -7.21
C HIS A 265 -12.18 12.66 -7.38
N GLU A 266 -12.03 13.45 -8.44
CA GLU A 266 -12.93 14.56 -8.78
C GLU A 266 -14.32 14.07 -9.18
N ALA A 267 -14.41 13.03 -10.02
CA ALA A 267 -15.68 12.45 -10.42
C ALA A 267 -16.46 11.84 -9.24
N ILE A 268 -15.78 11.24 -8.27
CA ILE A 268 -16.39 10.70 -7.04
C ILE A 268 -16.99 11.82 -6.18
N ASP A 269 -16.37 13.00 -6.13
CA ASP A 269 -16.91 14.13 -5.35
C ASP A 269 -18.24 14.64 -5.91
N LEU A 270 -18.40 14.58 -7.23
CA LEU A 270 -19.59 15.04 -7.95
C LEU A 270 -20.77 14.05 -7.91
N LEU A 271 -20.58 12.85 -7.35
CA LEU A 271 -21.66 11.87 -7.20
C LEU A 271 -22.81 12.44 -6.37
N THR A 272 -24.03 12.15 -6.80
CA THR A 272 -25.28 12.47 -6.09
C THR A 272 -26.15 11.22 -5.97
N PRO A 273 -26.71 10.92 -4.78
CA PRO A 273 -27.58 9.77 -4.60
C PRO A 273 -28.98 10.02 -5.17
N GLY A 274 -29.63 8.97 -5.66
CA GLY A 274 -30.99 9.02 -6.20
C GLY A 274 -31.50 7.64 -6.62
N ASP A 275 -32.80 7.53 -6.92
CA ASP A 275 -33.45 6.29 -7.35
C ASP A 275 -33.29 5.09 -6.40
N LYS A 276 -33.63 3.90 -6.90
CA LYS A 276 -33.48 2.60 -6.21
C LYS A 276 -32.30 1.82 -6.78
N GLU A 277 -31.67 1.02 -5.94
CA GLU A 277 -30.57 0.12 -6.30
C GLU A 277 -31.06 -1.15 -7.02
N HIS A 278 -30.21 -1.73 -7.88
CA HIS A 278 -30.42 -3.06 -8.45
C HIS A 278 -29.11 -3.83 -8.64
N TYR A 279 -28.70 -4.61 -7.63
CA TYR A 279 -27.40 -5.31 -7.60
C TYR A 279 -27.22 -6.28 -8.76
N GLY A 280 -28.28 -6.96 -9.20
CA GLY A 280 -28.19 -7.92 -10.31
C GLY A 280 -27.69 -7.27 -11.61
N ASN A 281 -28.16 -6.05 -11.91
CA ASN A 281 -27.78 -5.31 -13.11
C ASN A 281 -26.35 -4.76 -12.98
N ALA A 282 -25.98 -4.27 -11.80
CA ALA A 282 -24.64 -3.78 -11.52
C ALA A 282 -23.57 -4.89 -11.63
N LEU A 283 -23.84 -6.05 -11.03
CA LEU A 283 -22.94 -7.21 -11.12
C LEU A 283 -22.85 -7.74 -12.54
N LYS A 284 -23.98 -7.87 -13.24
CA LYS A 284 -24.02 -8.24 -14.66
C LYS A 284 -23.16 -7.30 -15.50
N PHE A 285 -23.32 -5.99 -15.31
CA PHE A 285 -22.52 -4.97 -16.00
C PHE A 285 -21.01 -5.16 -15.75
N ALA A 286 -20.59 -5.36 -14.51
CA ALA A 286 -19.17 -5.56 -14.18
C ALA A 286 -18.60 -6.84 -14.84
N TYR A 287 -19.31 -7.96 -14.75
CA TYR A 287 -18.87 -9.20 -15.38
C TYR A 287 -18.80 -9.09 -16.91
N GLU A 288 -19.83 -8.52 -17.55
CA GLU A 288 -19.85 -8.30 -19.00
C GLU A 288 -18.76 -7.33 -19.45
N SER A 289 -18.43 -6.33 -18.61
CA SER A 289 -17.31 -5.42 -18.86
C SER A 289 -15.97 -6.16 -18.88
N PHE A 290 -15.69 -7.02 -17.89
CA PHE A 290 -14.49 -7.86 -17.92
C PHE A 290 -14.42 -8.77 -19.15
N ILE A 291 -15.54 -9.37 -19.56
CA ILE A 291 -15.60 -10.19 -20.78
C ILE A 291 -15.29 -9.35 -22.02
N SER A 292 -15.88 -8.15 -22.10
CA SER A 292 -15.68 -7.20 -23.21
C SER A 292 -14.22 -6.77 -23.34
N TYR A 293 -13.56 -6.44 -22.22
CA TYR A 293 -12.16 -6.03 -22.18
C TYR A 293 -11.24 -7.12 -22.71
N ARG A 294 -11.43 -8.34 -22.23
CA ARG A 294 -10.65 -9.49 -22.69
C ARG A 294 -10.82 -9.77 -24.19
N ARG A 295 -12.02 -9.54 -24.74
CA ARG A 295 -12.30 -9.76 -26.16
C ARG A 295 -11.63 -8.72 -27.05
N LYS A 296 -11.58 -7.45 -26.63
CA LYS A 296 -11.01 -6.37 -27.44
C LYS A 296 -9.49 -6.45 -27.54
N ASN A 297 -8.83 -7.05 -26.54
CA ASN A 297 -7.38 -7.31 -26.51
C ASN A 297 -6.54 -6.11 -26.97
N TYR A 298 -6.91 -4.90 -26.54
CA TYR A 298 -6.09 -3.73 -26.83
C TYR A 298 -4.74 -3.88 -26.10
N LEU A 299 -3.67 -3.48 -26.78
CA LEU A 299 -2.36 -3.36 -26.13
C LEU A 299 -2.55 -2.43 -24.92
N TYR A 300 -2.18 -2.90 -23.72
CA TYR A 300 -2.31 -2.18 -22.44
C TYR A 300 -3.70 -2.13 -21.77
N ASP A 301 -4.67 -2.95 -22.19
CA ASP A 301 -5.94 -3.11 -21.46
C ASP A 301 -5.81 -4.18 -20.35
N GLY A 302 -5.40 -3.74 -19.16
CA GLY A 302 -5.37 -4.58 -17.96
C GLY A 302 -4.02 -5.21 -17.61
N ALA A 303 -3.93 -5.68 -16.37
CA ALA A 303 -2.78 -6.33 -15.77
C ALA A 303 -2.68 -7.83 -16.14
N GLY A 304 -3.78 -8.46 -16.55
CA GLY A 304 -3.79 -9.86 -17.00
C GLY A 304 -3.52 -10.88 -15.89
N CYS A 305 -3.73 -10.51 -14.63
CA CYS A 305 -3.48 -11.35 -13.47
C CYS A 305 -4.74 -11.46 -12.59
N ASN A 306 -4.79 -10.80 -11.43
CA ASN A 306 -5.95 -10.91 -10.53
C ASN A 306 -7.10 -10.03 -11.01
N ARG A 307 -8.33 -10.56 -11.03
CA ARG A 307 -9.54 -9.80 -11.37
C ARG A 307 -10.49 -9.72 -10.18
N ALA A 308 -10.94 -8.52 -9.85
CA ALA A 308 -11.83 -8.30 -8.71
C ALA A 308 -12.91 -7.26 -8.99
N ILE A 309 -14.09 -7.51 -8.41
CA ILE A 309 -15.20 -6.56 -8.34
C ILE A 309 -15.32 -6.11 -6.89
N PHE A 310 -15.35 -4.80 -6.65
CA PHE A 310 -15.64 -4.21 -5.35
C PHE A 310 -17.02 -3.58 -5.40
N LEU A 311 -17.95 -4.06 -4.57
CA LEU A 311 -19.30 -3.53 -4.45
C LEU A 311 -19.44 -2.78 -3.12
N LEU A 312 -19.70 -1.48 -3.18
CA LEU A 312 -19.93 -0.63 -2.01
C LEU A 312 -21.40 -0.24 -1.94
N SER A 313 -22.04 -0.47 -0.79
CA SER A 313 -23.46 -0.15 -0.54
C SER A 313 -23.73 -0.09 0.97
N ASP A 314 -24.81 0.56 1.38
CA ASP A 314 -25.29 0.59 2.77
C ASP A 314 -26.20 -0.62 3.10
N GLY A 315 -26.02 -1.74 2.41
CA GLY A 315 -26.83 -2.94 2.57
C GLY A 315 -28.02 -2.96 1.62
N GLY A 316 -28.84 -4.01 1.69
CA GLY A 316 -29.98 -4.14 0.78
C GLY A 316 -30.68 -5.47 0.92
N THR A 317 -31.86 -5.57 0.33
CA THR A 317 -32.73 -6.77 0.44
C THR A 317 -32.64 -7.70 -0.77
N GLN A 318 -31.88 -7.31 -1.80
CA GLN A 318 -31.76 -8.09 -3.04
C GLN A 318 -30.77 -9.25 -2.92
N HIS A 319 -31.16 -10.38 -3.51
CA HIS A 319 -30.35 -11.59 -3.58
C HIS A 319 -30.06 -11.96 -5.05
N PRO A 320 -28.98 -11.43 -5.66
CA PRO A 320 -28.64 -11.69 -7.06
C PRO A 320 -27.98 -13.08 -7.27
N THR A 321 -28.53 -14.13 -6.65
CA THR A 321 -27.94 -15.48 -6.63
C THR A 321 -27.82 -16.06 -8.04
N GLU A 322 -28.81 -15.86 -8.90
CA GLU A 322 -28.79 -16.38 -10.28
C GLU A 322 -27.65 -15.77 -11.11
N ILE A 323 -27.47 -14.44 -11.01
CA ILE A 323 -26.38 -13.72 -11.69
C ILE A 323 -25.03 -14.21 -11.16
N MET A 324 -24.89 -14.31 -9.83
CA MET A 324 -23.64 -14.77 -9.21
C MET A 324 -23.30 -16.22 -9.57
N LYS A 325 -24.29 -17.11 -9.62
CA LYS A 325 -24.10 -18.51 -10.03
C LYS A 325 -23.70 -18.58 -11.51
N LYS A 326 -24.43 -17.89 -12.39
CA LYS A 326 -24.14 -17.84 -13.83
C LYS A 326 -22.70 -17.45 -14.13
N TYR A 327 -22.18 -16.38 -13.51
CA TYR A 327 -20.82 -15.90 -13.78
C TYR A 327 -19.73 -16.65 -13.01
N SER A 328 -20.04 -17.28 -11.87
CA SER A 328 -19.07 -18.11 -11.16
C SER A 328 -18.83 -19.45 -11.85
N GLU A 329 -19.80 -19.96 -12.61
CA GLU A 329 -19.71 -21.18 -13.43
C GLU A 329 -19.14 -20.92 -14.84
N ASP A 330 -19.13 -19.68 -15.33
CA ASP A 330 -18.60 -19.32 -16.65
C ASP A 330 -17.05 -19.26 -16.62
N PRO A 331 -16.34 -20.06 -17.44
CA PRO A 331 -14.87 -20.11 -17.46
C PRO A 331 -14.18 -18.77 -17.78
N ARG A 332 -14.89 -17.81 -18.38
CA ARG A 332 -14.35 -16.49 -18.71
C ARG A 332 -14.29 -15.56 -17.50
N THR A 333 -15.11 -15.85 -16.48
CA THR A 333 -15.33 -15.01 -15.29
C THR A 333 -15.16 -15.76 -13.97
N SER A 334 -14.95 -17.07 -13.99
CA SER A 334 -14.86 -17.94 -12.81
C SER A 334 -13.72 -17.61 -11.83
N ASP A 335 -12.70 -16.90 -12.30
CA ASP A 335 -11.55 -16.41 -11.54
C ASP A 335 -11.78 -15.02 -10.92
N ILE A 336 -12.81 -14.29 -11.34
CA ILE A 336 -13.16 -12.98 -10.81
C ILE A 336 -13.70 -13.13 -9.39
N ARG A 337 -13.15 -12.34 -8.46
CA ARG A 337 -13.56 -12.34 -7.05
C ARG A 337 -14.43 -11.13 -6.74
N VAL A 338 -15.46 -11.32 -5.92
CA VAL A 338 -16.37 -10.23 -5.53
C VAL A 338 -16.19 -9.88 -4.05
N PHE A 339 -15.74 -8.66 -3.80
CA PHE A 339 -15.61 -8.07 -2.48
C PHE A 339 -16.78 -7.13 -2.24
N THR A 340 -17.41 -7.23 -1.08
CA THR A 340 -18.51 -6.35 -0.71
C THR A 340 -18.14 -5.54 0.53
N ILE A 341 -18.49 -4.26 0.52
CA ILE A 341 -18.19 -3.34 1.61
C ILE A 341 -19.49 -2.64 2.01
N ALA A 342 -19.97 -2.96 3.22
CA ALA A 342 -21.03 -2.21 3.85
C ALA A 342 -20.48 -0.87 4.36
N VAL A 343 -21.13 0.25 4.03
CA VAL A 343 -20.66 1.60 4.37
C VAL A 343 -21.67 2.37 5.21
N GLY A 344 -21.16 2.99 6.27
CA GLY A 344 -21.89 3.88 7.17
C GLY A 344 -22.75 3.19 8.22
N PRO A 345 -23.23 3.95 9.21
CA PRO A 345 -24.19 3.48 10.20
C PRO A 345 -25.58 3.43 9.57
N HIS A 346 -26.07 2.23 9.26
CA HIS A 346 -27.40 2.04 8.71
C HIS A 346 -28.14 0.88 9.42
N PRO A 347 -29.48 0.94 9.51
CA PRO A 347 -30.28 -0.16 10.04
C PRO A 347 -30.52 -1.28 9.00
N ILE A 348 -30.15 -1.06 7.74
CA ILE A 348 -30.41 -2.00 6.65
C ILE A 348 -29.58 -3.29 6.84
N PRO A 349 -30.15 -4.49 6.62
CA PRO A 349 -29.41 -5.73 6.74
C PRO A 349 -28.23 -5.83 5.74
N THR A 350 -27.06 -6.22 6.24
CA THR A 350 -25.84 -6.47 5.42
C THR A 350 -25.66 -7.94 5.04
N VAL A 351 -26.59 -8.81 5.44
CA VAL A 351 -26.53 -10.27 5.19
C VAL A 351 -26.37 -10.57 3.70
N ASN A 352 -27.00 -9.76 2.85
CA ASN A 352 -27.01 -9.97 1.42
C ASN A 352 -25.68 -9.59 0.78
N LEU A 353 -25.05 -8.51 1.23
CA LEU A 353 -23.68 -8.18 0.84
C LEU A 353 -22.71 -9.29 1.25
N ARG A 354 -22.88 -9.87 2.44
CA ARG A 354 -22.08 -11.01 2.88
C ARG A 354 -22.28 -12.22 1.97
N GLN A 355 -23.52 -12.55 1.63
CA GLN A 355 -23.83 -13.66 0.73
C GLN A 355 -23.24 -13.46 -0.67
N ILE A 356 -23.31 -12.24 -1.23
CA ILE A 356 -22.69 -11.90 -2.51
C ILE A 356 -21.17 -12.13 -2.47
N ALA A 357 -20.49 -11.67 -1.41
CA ALA A 357 -19.06 -11.90 -1.27
C ALA A 357 -18.71 -13.40 -1.16
N CYS A 358 -19.50 -14.18 -0.41
CA CYS A 358 -19.31 -15.63 -0.31
C CYS A 358 -19.46 -16.33 -1.66
N LEU A 359 -20.52 -16.02 -2.41
CA LEU A 359 -20.76 -16.59 -3.75
C LEU A 359 -19.66 -16.19 -4.75
N GLY A 360 -19.16 -14.96 -4.66
CA GLY A 360 -18.05 -14.47 -5.47
C GLY A 360 -16.66 -14.88 -4.98
N LYS A 361 -16.57 -15.81 -4.01
CA LYS A 361 -15.31 -16.30 -3.42
C LYS A 361 -14.37 -15.17 -2.97
N GLY A 362 -14.94 -14.06 -2.49
CA GLY A 362 -14.23 -12.89 -2.00
C GLY A 362 -14.44 -12.71 -0.50
N HIS A 363 -14.54 -11.46 -0.07
CA HIS A 363 -14.64 -11.13 1.36
C HIS A 363 -15.60 -9.96 1.60
N PHE A 364 -16.29 -10.02 2.74
CA PHE A 364 -17.20 -8.99 3.21
C PHE A 364 -16.54 -8.12 4.29
N SER A 365 -16.60 -6.81 4.13
CA SER A 365 -16.13 -5.85 5.13
C SER A 365 -17.24 -4.85 5.49
N ALA A 366 -17.18 -4.30 6.70
CA ALA A 366 -18.05 -3.22 7.13
C ALA A 366 -17.21 -2.03 7.62
N ILE A 367 -17.55 -0.85 7.14
CA ILE A 367 -16.91 0.43 7.44
C ILE A 367 -17.98 1.37 7.97
N MET A 368 -18.13 1.39 9.29
CA MET A 368 -19.18 2.18 9.96
C MET A 368 -18.78 3.65 10.16
N THR A 369 -17.48 3.96 10.16
CA THR A 369 -16.95 5.28 10.49
C THR A 369 -15.73 5.62 9.65
N ILE A 370 -15.44 6.91 9.50
CA ILE A 370 -14.27 7.42 8.77
C ILE A 370 -12.96 6.88 9.37
N GLY A 371 -12.88 6.76 10.70
CA GLY A 371 -11.69 6.23 11.38
C GLY A 371 -11.37 4.77 11.03
N ALA A 372 -12.39 3.96 10.70
CA ALA A 372 -12.21 2.57 10.33
C ALA A 372 -11.71 2.37 8.89
N ILE A 373 -11.87 3.37 8.00
CA ILE A 373 -11.56 3.27 6.56
C ILE A 373 -10.12 2.80 6.35
N ARG A 374 -9.16 3.44 7.02
CA ARG A 374 -7.73 3.18 6.83
C ARG A 374 -7.36 1.73 7.15
N GLY A 375 -7.85 1.19 8.26
CA GLY A 375 -7.58 -0.19 8.66
C GLY A 375 -8.25 -1.20 7.73
N LYS A 376 -9.52 -0.96 7.36
CA LYS A 376 -10.29 -1.90 6.53
C LYS A 376 -9.84 -1.93 5.06
N ALA A 377 -9.48 -0.79 4.49
CA ALA A 377 -8.91 -0.73 3.13
C ALA A 377 -7.61 -1.56 3.04
N GLN A 378 -6.77 -1.51 4.07
CA GLN A 378 -5.54 -2.29 4.13
C GLN A 378 -5.79 -3.80 4.15
N VAL A 379 -6.78 -4.27 4.93
CA VAL A 379 -7.17 -5.68 4.98
C VAL A 379 -7.65 -6.16 3.62
N LEU A 380 -8.44 -5.35 2.89
CA LEU A 380 -8.92 -5.69 1.54
C LEU A 380 -7.76 -5.91 0.57
N ILE A 381 -6.74 -5.06 0.60
CA ILE A 381 -5.53 -5.24 -0.22
C ILE A 381 -4.76 -6.47 0.22
N GLN A 382 -4.73 -6.77 1.52
CA GLN A 382 -4.08 -7.99 2.02
C GLN A 382 -4.79 -9.26 1.55
N LEU A 383 -6.11 -9.23 1.43
CA LEU A 383 -6.87 -10.37 0.93
C LEU A 383 -6.58 -10.64 -0.55
N LEU A 384 -6.39 -9.59 -1.36
CA LEU A 384 -5.97 -9.71 -2.77
C LEU A 384 -4.58 -10.39 -2.96
N LYS A 385 -3.88 -10.73 -1.89
CA LYS A 385 -2.55 -11.37 -1.86
C LYS A 385 -2.62 -12.88 -1.65
N ALA A 386 -3.57 -13.30 -0.82
CA ALA A 386 -3.70 -14.69 -0.39
C ALA A 386 -4.03 -15.65 -1.55
N PHE A 387 -4.31 -15.11 -2.74
CA PHE A 387 -4.74 -15.88 -3.90
C PHE A 387 -3.60 -16.40 -4.78
N HIS A 388 -2.33 -16.12 -4.47
CA HIS A 388 -1.21 -16.74 -5.18
C HIS A 388 -0.90 -18.18 -4.72
N ASN A 389 -1.44 -18.62 -3.58
CA ASN A 389 -1.09 -19.91 -2.95
C ASN A 389 -2.18 -20.99 -3.01
N TYR A 390 -3.21 -20.83 -3.85
CA TYR A 390 -4.29 -21.83 -4.01
C TYR A 390 -4.47 -22.25 -5.48
N ASN A 391 -3.36 -22.54 -6.16
CA ASN A 391 -3.35 -23.36 -7.37
C ASN A 391 -2.50 -24.61 -7.13
#